data_AF-B8MK34-F1
#
_entry.id   AF-B8MK34-F1
#
_cell.length_a   1.000
_cell.length_b   1.000
_cell.length_c   1.000
_cell.angle_alpha   90.00
_cell.angle_beta   90.00
_cell.angle_gamma   90.00
#
_symmetry.space_group_name_H-M   'P 1'
#
loop_
_entity.id
_entity.type
_entity.pdbx_description
1 polymer ?
#
loop_
_entity_poly.entity_id
_entity_poly.type
_entity_poly.pdbx_seq_one_letter_code
_entity_poly.pdbx_strand_id
1 'polypeptide(L)'
;MSLCFCGSSTKNLVPDWSKGAAAAPTHHFLGRPAVVLELVASNREKSNTLLNPGEKPNIALVARTYGVNASQLSKRFRGVSGTKQAQYNNQRLLNVEQSRMLLQYVNQLTENGLPSTPTMLANFARDITGKEPGKNWVTRWVKAHGKEVISRHSSGLDSDRKKADSAWRYTLYFELIGRKIE
;
A
#
# COMPACT_ATOMS: atom_id res chain seq x y z
N MET A 1 70.22 -25.32 -15.71
CA MET A 1 69.21 -24.26 -15.48
C MET A 1 67.98 -24.89 -14.83
N SER A 2 67.50 -24.24 -13.77
CA SER A 2 66.17 -24.25 -13.11
C SER A 2 65.05 -25.22 -13.51
N LEU A 3 64.45 -25.84 -12.46
CA LEU A 3 63.03 -25.80 -11.98
C LEU A 3 61.90 -26.14 -13.00
N CYS A 4 60.78 -26.79 -12.69
CA CYS A 4 60.16 -27.24 -11.45
C CYS A 4 58.93 -28.15 -11.74
N PHE A 5 58.53 -28.87 -10.70
CA PHE A 5 57.23 -29.51 -10.37
C PHE A 5 55.95 -28.90 -11.01
N CYS A 6 54.95 -29.74 -11.34
CA CYS A 6 53.90 -30.14 -10.39
C CYS A 6 52.82 -31.01 -11.09
N GLY A 7 52.43 -32.12 -10.46
CA GLY A 7 51.33 -32.98 -10.89
C GLY A 7 50.09 -32.86 -9.99
N SER A 8 49.01 -33.44 -10.52
CA SER A 8 47.91 -34.11 -9.79
C SER A 8 46.64 -33.32 -9.42
N SER A 9 45.64 -33.47 -10.30
CA SER A 9 44.28 -33.99 -10.01
C SER A 9 43.80 -34.05 -8.55
N THR A 10 42.71 -33.35 -8.24
CA THR A 10 41.76 -33.76 -7.19
C THR A 10 40.32 -33.57 -7.65
N LYS A 11 39.54 -34.64 -7.50
CA LYS A 11 38.09 -34.72 -7.77
C LYS A 11 37.33 -34.16 -6.56
N ASN A 12 36.21 -33.50 -6.86
CA ASN A 12 35.28 -32.85 -5.95
C ASN A 12 34.89 -33.72 -4.74
N LEU A 13 35.11 -33.20 -3.52
CA LEU A 13 34.46 -33.68 -2.29
C LEU A 13 33.10 -32.98 -2.12
N VAL A 14 32.04 -33.79 -2.06
CA VAL A 14 30.72 -33.37 -1.55
C VAL A 14 30.77 -33.40 -0.01
N PRO A 15 30.23 -32.40 0.72
CA PRO A 15 30.23 -32.45 2.18
C PRO A 15 29.24 -33.49 2.71
N ASP A 16 29.74 -34.37 3.59
CA ASP A 16 28.99 -35.31 4.42
C ASP A 16 28.37 -34.55 5.62
N TRP A 17 27.04 -34.55 5.72
CA TRP A 17 26.28 -33.85 6.77
C TRP A 17 25.98 -34.72 8.00
N SER A 18 26.62 -35.89 8.16
CA SER A 18 26.29 -36.84 9.22
C SER A 18 27.02 -36.63 10.57
N LYS A 19 27.79 -35.55 10.76
CA LYS A 19 28.50 -35.30 12.04
C LYS A 19 28.38 -33.86 12.55
N GLY A 20 27.52 -33.68 13.56
CA GLY A 20 27.65 -32.71 14.66
C GLY A 20 28.05 -31.28 14.31
N ALA A 21 27.13 -30.48 13.76
CA ALA A 21 27.20 -29.03 13.88
C ALA A 21 26.41 -28.63 15.14
N ALA A 22 27.13 -28.16 16.17
CA ALA A 22 26.52 -27.47 17.30
C ALA A 22 25.57 -26.38 16.78
N ALA A 23 24.34 -26.40 17.26
CA ALA A 23 23.34 -25.40 16.92
C ALA A 23 23.92 -24.00 17.16
N ALA A 24 24.11 -23.24 16.07
CA ALA A 24 24.31 -21.81 16.17
C ALA A 24 23.16 -21.24 17.01
N PRO A 25 23.41 -20.35 17.99
CA PRO A 25 22.33 -19.70 18.71
C PRO A 25 21.52 -18.89 17.70
N THR A 26 20.39 -19.44 17.28
CA THR A 26 19.31 -18.67 16.71
C THR A 26 18.91 -17.70 17.81
N HIS A 27 19.35 -16.45 17.71
CA HIS A 27 18.79 -15.39 18.52
C HIS A 27 17.29 -15.34 18.19
N HIS A 28 16.50 -16.02 19.02
CA HIS A 28 15.06 -15.96 19.04
C HIS A 28 14.67 -14.49 19.17
N PHE A 29 14.28 -13.88 18.05
CA PHE A 29 13.73 -12.53 18.00
C PHE A 29 12.24 -12.59 18.36
N LEU A 30 11.92 -13.18 19.51
CA LEU A 30 10.56 -13.28 20.04
C LEU A 30 10.56 -12.73 21.47
N GLY A 31 9.79 -11.67 21.69
CA GLY A 31 9.46 -11.19 23.02
C GLY A 31 10.27 -10.00 23.53
N ARG A 32 10.26 -8.87 22.80
CA ARG A 32 10.36 -7.60 23.53
C ARG A 32 9.05 -7.44 24.31
N PRO A 33 9.05 -7.43 25.66
CA PRO A 33 7.82 -7.18 26.41
C PRO A 33 7.28 -5.81 26.00
N ALA A 34 5.97 -5.70 25.81
CA ALA A 34 5.30 -4.47 25.34
C ALA A 34 5.77 -3.23 26.12
N VAL A 35 6.04 -3.39 27.42
CA VAL A 35 6.61 -2.39 28.34
C VAL A 35 7.92 -1.77 27.82
N VAL A 36 8.83 -2.56 27.24
CA VAL A 36 10.09 -2.06 26.69
C VAL A 36 9.87 -1.26 25.41
N LEU A 37 8.90 -1.67 24.57
CA LEU A 37 8.51 -0.91 23.38
C LEU A 37 7.87 0.43 23.74
N GLU A 38 7.02 0.45 24.76
CA GLU A 38 6.39 1.68 25.26
C GLU A 38 7.39 2.62 25.94
N LEU A 39 8.32 2.08 26.74
CA LEU A 39 9.39 2.88 27.35
C LEU A 39 10.28 3.54 26.28
N VAL A 40 10.63 2.80 25.23
CA VAL A 40 11.42 3.31 24.10
C VAL A 40 10.64 4.36 23.32
N ALA A 41 9.33 4.19 23.12
CA ALA A 41 8.48 5.19 22.48
C ALA A 41 8.38 6.48 23.32
N SER A 42 8.16 6.34 24.63
CA SER A 42 8.12 7.47 25.58
C SER A 42 9.44 8.24 25.61
N ASN A 43 10.58 7.54 25.68
CA ASN A 43 11.91 8.17 25.65
C ASN A 43 12.18 8.87 24.31
N ARG A 44 11.66 8.33 23.21
CA ARG A 44 11.79 8.92 21.88
C ARG A 44 10.96 10.18 21.71
N GLU A 45 9.76 10.26 22.29
CA GLU A 45 8.94 11.47 22.27
C GLU A 45 9.54 12.56 23.15
N LYS A 46 9.90 12.22 24.40
CA LYS A 46 10.54 13.14 25.35
C LYS A 46 11.83 13.76 24.82
N SER A 47 12.65 12.99 24.08
CA SER A 47 13.88 13.53 23.47
C SER A 47 13.63 14.53 22.33
N ASN A 48 12.49 14.47 21.62
CA ASN A 48 12.16 15.45 20.59
C ASN A 48 11.62 16.75 21.20
N THR A 49 10.88 16.68 22.31
CA THR A 49 10.26 17.87 22.95
C THR A 49 11.27 18.75 23.68
N LEU A 50 12.40 18.21 24.12
CA LEU A 50 13.44 18.96 24.85
C LEU A 50 14.33 19.81 23.94
N LEU A 51 14.17 19.73 22.62
CA LEU A 51 14.99 20.46 21.66
C LEU A 51 14.19 21.66 21.14
N ASN A 52 14.48 22.86 21.66
CA ASN A 52 13.84 24.09 21.22
C ASN A 52 14.31 24.49 19.81
N PRO A 53 13.39 24.83 18.88
CA PRO A 53 13.74 25.28 17.54
C PRO A 53 14.19 26.75 17.59
N GLY A 54 15.44 27.01 17.95
CA GLY A 54 15.99 28.38 17.99
C GLY A 54 17.38 28.49 18.59
N GLU A 55 17.74 27.54 19.47
CA GLU A 55 19.09 27.41 20.02
C GLU A 55 19.83 26.26 19.34
N LYS A 56 21.17 26.21 19.39
CA LYS A 56 21.94 25.05 18.92
C LYS A 56 21.95 24.00 20.06
N PRO A 57 21.13 22.94 20.02
CA PRO A 57 21.04 22.04 21.14
C PRO A 57 22.22 21.07 21.18
N ASN A 58 22.60 20.63 22.38
CA ASN A 58 23.57 19.56 22.57
C ASN A 58 22.90 18.18 22.35
N ILE A 59 22.77 17.79 21.08
CA ILE A 59 22.09 16.54 20.65
C ILE A 59 22.76 15.29 21.24
N ALA A 60 24.09 15.31 21.41
CA ALA A 60 24.83 14.18 21.95
C ALA A 60 24.51 13.93 23.43
N LEU A 61 24.35 15.00 24.22
CA LEU A 61 23.98 14.89 25.63
C LEU A 61 22.58 14.28 25.77
N VAL A 62 21.58 14.84 25.07
CA VAL A 62 20.19 14.36 25.08
C VAL A 62 20.11 12.90 24.63
N ALA A 63 20.83 12.54 23.56
CA ALA A 63 20.90 11.17 23.06
C ALA A 63 21.41 10.18 24.13
N ARG A 64 22.44 10.56 24.91
CA ARG A 64 22.96 9.74 26.01
C ARG A 64 21.97 9.63 27.16
N THR A 65 21.36 10.73 27.57
CA THR A 65 20.39 10.78 28.68
C THR A 65 19.19 9.85 28.44
N TYR A 66 18.72 9.77 27.18
CA TYR A 66 17.53 8.97 26.82
C TYR A 66 17.86 7.64 26.13
N GLY A 67 19.15 7.31 25.95
CA GLY A 67 19.56 6.08 25.25
C GLY A 67 19.11 6.02 23.78
N VAL A 68 19.03 7.16 23.10
CA VAL A 68 18.58 7.28 21.71
C VAL A 68 19.77 7.49 20.78
N ASN A 69 19.71 7.01 19.54
CA ASN A 69 20.77 7.25 18.56
C ASN A 69 20.87 8.75 18.18
N ALA A 70 22.02 9.37 18.45
CA ALA A 70 22.26 10.79 18.23
C ALA A 70 22.11 11.24 16.76
N SER A 71 22.49 10.39 15.80
CA SER A 71 22.37 10.70 14.37
C SER A 71 20.89 10.79 13.95
N GLN A 72 20.08 9.84 14.41
CA GLN A 72 18.64 9.84 14.13
C GLN A 72 17.91 10.99 14.83
N LEU A 73 18.32 11.34 16.05
CA LEU A 73 17.80 12.51 16.77
C LEU A 73 18.15 13.82 16.04
N SER A 74 19.38 13.94 15.53
CA SER A 74 19.82 15.08 14.73
C SER A 74 19.04 15.26 13.43
N LYS A 75 18.81 14.16 12.69
CA LYS A 75 17.98 14.20 11.47
C LYS A 75 16.55 14.65 11.75
N ARG A 76 15.98 14.29 12.90
CA ARG A 76 14.65 14.74 13.32
C ARG A 76 14.64 16.22 13.70
N PHE A 77 15.61 16.65 14.49
CA PHE A 77 15.75 18.05 14.90
C PHE A 77 15.89 18.99 13.70
N ARG A 78 16.65 18.59 12.69
CA ARG A 78 16.81 19.35 11.43
C ARG A 78 15.63 19.20 10.46
N GLY A 79 14.56 18.49 10.82
CA GLY A 79 13.40 18.24 9.97
C GLY A 79 13.65 17.33 8.77
N VAL A 80 14.81 16.68 8.67
CA VAL A 80 15.16 15.76 7.58
C VAL A 80 14.30 14.48 7.64
N SER A 81 13.96 14.04 8.85
CA SER A 81 13.06 12.90 9.07
C SER A 81 11.63 13.37 9.33
N GLY A 82 10.75 13.19 8.36
CA GLY A 82 9.32 13.47 8.50
C GLY A 82 8.56 12.45 9.36
N THR A 83 7.28 12.72 9.58
CA THR A 83 6.35 11.77 10.21
C THR A 83 6.10 10.58 9.29
N LYS A 84 5.73 9.42 9.86
CA LYS A 84 5.30 8.27 9.06
C LYS A 84 4.11 8.62 8.16
N GLN A 85 3.20 9.46 8.65
CA GLN A 85 2.05 9.90 7.88
C GLN A 85 2.46 10.73 6.66
N ALA A 86 3.41 11.66 6.82
CA ALA A 86 3.96 12.41 5.71
C ALA A 86 4.65 11.49 4.68
N GLN A 87 5.40 10.49 5.15
CA GLN A 87 5.98 9.48 4.27
C GLN A 87 4.91 8.73 3.47
N TYR A 88 3.83 8.27 4.11
CA TYR A 88 2.73 7.60 3.40
C TYR A 88 2.05 8.52 2.39
N ASN A 89 1.78 9.77 2.77
CA ASN A 89 1.18 10.75 1.88
C ASN A 89 2.06 11.01 0.64
N ASN A 90 3.37 11.11 0.82
CA ASN A 90 4.32 11.30 -0.28
C ASN A 90 4.44 10.06 -1.20
N GLN A 91 4.19 8.87 -0.67
CA GLN A 91 4.22 7.62 -1.45
C GLN A 91 2.90 7.34 -2.19
N ARG A 92 1.81 8.03 -1.85
CA ARG A 92 0.52 7.83 -2.51
C ARG A 92 0.57 8.39 -3.93
N LEU A 93 -0.12 7.69 -4.84
CA LEU A 93 -0.34 8.17 -6.20
C LEU A 93 -1.17 9.46 -6.22
N LEU A 94 -2.24 9.49 -5.43
CA LEU A 94 -3.14 10.64 -5.29
C LEU A 94 -2.95 11.32 -3.93
N ASN A 95 -2.98 12.65 -3.94
CA ASN A 95 -3.15 13.44 -2.73
C ASN A 95 -4.54 13.15 -2.10
N VAL A 96 -4.70 13.52 -0.83
CA VAL A 96 -5.96 13.43 -0.08
C VAL A 96 -7.07 14.18 -0.82
N GLU A 97 -6.82 15.42 -1.25
CA GLU A 97 -7.81 16.20 -2.00
C GLU A 97 -8.15 15.59 -3.35
N GLN A 98 -7.16 15.11 -4.11
CA GLN A 98 -7.40 14.43 -5.38
C GLN A 98 -8.22 13.15 -5.19
N SER A 99 -7.95 12.39 -4.11
CA SER A 99 -8.73 11.21 -3.77
C SER A 99 -10.17 11.56 -3.43
N ARG A 100 -10.40 12.66 -2.71
CA ARG A 100 -11.75 13.16 -2.39
C ARG A 100 -12.52 13.60 -3.65
N MET A 101 -11.86 14.29 -4.57
CA MET A 101 -12.46 14.68 -5.86
C MET A 101 -12.82 13.46 -6.70
N LEU A 102 -11.90 12.49 -6.81
CA LEU A 102 -12.15 11.24 -7.52
C LEU A 102 -13.33 10.47 -6.91
N LEU A 103 -13.40 10.42 -5.58
CA LEU A 103 -14.50 9.79 -4.86
C LEU A 103 -15.85 10.44 -5.16
N GLN A 104 -15.93 11.77 -5.10
CA GLN A 104 -17.15 12.51 -5.45
C GLN A 104 -17.60 12.21 -6.88
N TYR A 105 -16.66 12.22 -7.82
CA TYR A 105 -16.94 11.91 -9.22
C TYR A 105 -17.45 10.47 -9.42
N VAL A 106 -16.81 9.50 -8.75
CA VAL A 106 -17.23 8.08 -8.81
C VAL A 106 -18.63 7.88 -8.23
N ASN A 107 -18.95 8.56 -7.13
CA ASN A 107 -20.28 8.51 -6.55
C ASN A 107 -21.33 9.13 -7.48
N GLN A 108 -21.02 10.29 -8.08
CA GLN A 108 -21.89 10.94 -9.07
C GLN A 108 -22.16 10.03 -10.29
N LEU A 109 -21.13 9.35 -10.81
CA LEU A 109 -21.30 8.37 -11.90
C LEU A 109 -22.23 7.23 -11.49
N THR A 110 -22.07 6.75 -10.26
CA THR A 110 -22.87 5.65 -9.71
C THR A 110 -24.33 6.06 -9.48
N GLU A 111 -24.58 7.30 -9.05
CA GLU A 111 -25.92 7.89 -8.93
C GLU A 111 -26.60 8.00 -10.30
N ASN A 112 -25.83 8.36 -11.34
CA ASN A 112 -26.30 8.39 -12.73
C ASN A 112 -26.50 7.00 -13.36
N GLY A 113 -26.31 5.92 -12.60
CA GLY A 113 -26.50 4.54 -13.07
C GLY A 113 -25.30 3.94 -13.82
N LEU A 114 -24.14 4.59 -13.78
CA LEU A 114 -22.90 4.14 -14.40
C LEU A 114 -21.88 3.78 -13.30
N PRO A 115 -21.91 2.56 -12.74
CA PRO A 115 -20.91 2.17 -11.75
C PRO A 115 -19.52 2.19 -12.39
N SER A 116 -18.57 2.84 -11.73
CA SER A 116 -17.21 2.89 -12.26
C SER A 116 -16.55 1.51 -12.21
N THR A 117 -16.00 1.08 -13.34
CA THR A 117 -15.22 -0.16 -13.39
C THR A 117 -13.81 0.08 -12.83
N PRO A 118 -13.10 -0.96 -12.35
CA PRO A 118 -11.73 -0.82 -11.90
C PRO A 118 -10.79 -0.20 -12.95
N THR A 119 -11.00 -0.50 -14.23
CA THR A 119 -10.24 0.08 -15.34
C THR A 119 -10.50 1.57 -15.50
N MET A 120 -11.76 2.02 -15.38
CA MET A 120 -12.10 3.44 -15.40
C MET A 120 -11.45 4.19 -14.23
N LEU A 121 -11.46 3.62 -13.02
CA LEU A 121 -10.78 4.19 -11.86
C LEU A 121 -9.28 4.38 -12.07
N ALA A 122 -8.62 3.38 -12.68
CA ALA A 122 -7.21 3.49 -13.04
C ALA A 122 -6.98 4.60 -14.08
N ASN A 123 -7.81 4.68 -15.11
CA ASN A 123 -7.74 5.73 -16.13
C ASN A 123 -7.91 7.12 -15.50
N PHE A 124 -8.92 7.32 -14.64
CA PHE A 124 -9.10 8.61 -13.97
C PHE A 124 -7.90 9.00 -13.10
N ALA A 125 -7.34 8.04 -12.36
CA ALA A 125 -6.15 8.30 -11.56
C ALA A 125 -4.93 8.66 -12.42
N ARG A 126 -4.78 8.00 -13.58
CA ARG A 126 -3.77 8.35 -14.57
C ARG A 126 -3.99 9.75 -15.11
N ASP A 127 -5.22 10.10 -15.47
CA ASP A 127 -5.55 11.40 -16.07
C ASP A 127 -5.32 12.55 -15.06
N ILE A 128 -5.60 12.32 -13.77
CA ILE A 128 -5.35 13.30 -12.69
C ILE A 128 -3.85 13.49 -12.41
N THR A 129 -3.04 12.43 -12.52
CA THR A 129 -1.64 12.44 -12.04
C THR A 129 -0.58 12.44 -13.14
N GLY A 130 -0.97 12.10 -14.37
CA GLY A 130 -0.06 11.82 -15.49
C GLY A 130 0.80 10.57 -15.29
N LYS A 131 0.51 9.73 -14.29
CA LYS A 131 1.32 8.56 -13.93
C LYS A 131 0.49 7.29 -13.96
N GLU A 132 1.11 6.20 -14.40
CA GLU A 132 0.43 4.90 -14.46
C GLU A 132 0.18 4.35 -13.05
N PRO A 133 -1.07 4.05 -12.67
CA PRO A 133 -1.37 3.42 -11.39
C PRO A 133 -0.81 1.99 -11.32
N GLY A 134 -0.28 1.60 -10.17
CA GLY A 134 0.19 0.22 -9.97
C GLY A 134 -0.96 -0.80 -10.05
N LYS A 135 -0.66 -2.05 -10.42
CA LYS A 135 -1.63 -3.15 -10.60
C LYS A 135 -2.67 -3.28 -9.48
N ASN A 136 -2.25 -3.13 -8.23
CA ASN A 136 -3.11 -3.28 -7.05
C ASN A 136 -3.62 -1.95 -6.49
N TRP A 137 -3.36 -0.83 -7.17
CA TRP A 137 -3.69 0.50 -6.70
C TRP A 137 -5.20 0.66 -6.53
N VAL A 138 -5.99 0.28 -7.54
CA VAL A 138 -7.46 0.39 -7.51
C VAL A 138 -8.04 -0.39 -6.34
N THR A 139 -7.66 -1.65 -6.17
CA THR A 139 -8.12 -2.49 -5.06
C THR A 139 -7.78 -1.88 -3.69
N ARG A 140 -6.57 -1.32 -3.54
CA ARG A 140 -6.14 -0.65 -2.30
C ARG A 140 -6.91 0.66 -2.07
N TRP A 141 -7.14 1.44 -3.13
CA TRP A 141 -7.86 2.71 -3.06
C TRP A 141 -9.33 2.49 -2.69
N VAL A 142 -9.99 1.52 -3.32
CA VAL A 142 -11.38 1.13 -3.00
C VAL A 142 -11.47 0.59 -1.58
N LYS A 143 -10.52 -0.26 -1.14
CA LYS A 143 -10.49 -0.75 0.25
C LYS A 143 -10.32 0.39 1.26
N ALA A 144 -9.51 1.41 0.93
CA ALA A 144 -9.28 2.56 1.80
C ALA A 144 -10.51 3.48 1.92
N HIS A 145 -11.30 3.62 0.85
CA HIS A 145 -12.49 4.48 0.80
C HIS A 145 -13.81 3.70 0.78
N GLY A 146 -13.79 2.41 1.14
CA GLY A 146 -14.92 1.51 0.95
C GLY A 146 -16.17 1.85 1.77
N LYS A 147 -16.04 2.72 2.78
CA LYS A 147 -17.19 3.28 3.52
C LYS A 147 -17.90 4.39 2.77
N GLU A 148 -17.20 5.07 1.87
CA GLU A 148 -17.65 6.29 1.19
C GLU A 148 -17.94 6.05 -0.30
N VAL A 149 -17.32 5.02 -0.90
CA VAL A 149 -17.59 4.59 -2.27
C VAL A 149 -18.93 3.86 -2.30
N ILE A 150 -19.88 4.36 -3.07
CA ILE A 150 -21.16 3.68 -3.30
C ILE A 150 -20.88 2.43 -4.16
N SER A 151 -20.80 1.25 -3.55
CA SER A 151 -20.63 -0.02 -4.26
C SER A 151 -21.96 -0.48 -4.89
N ARG A 152 -22.49 0.28 -5.85
CA ARG A 152 -23.71 -0.09 -6.56
C ARG A 152 -23.35 -0.92 -7.78
N HIS A 153 -22.95 -2.18 -7.57
CA HIS A 153 -23.04 -3.14 -8.68
C HIS A 153 -24.53 -3.35 -8.98
N SER A 154 -25.01 -2.65 -10.00
CA SER A 154 -26.31 -2.81 -10.69
C SER A 154 -27.49 -3.17 -9.77
N SER A 155 -27.91 -2.23 -8.93
CA SER A 155 -29.22 -2.36 -8.28
C SER A 155 -30.34 -2.28 -9.33
N GLY A 156 -30.96 -3.42 -9.64
CA GLY A 156 -32.29 -3.56 -10.26
C GLY A 156 -32.44 -3.05 -11.69
N LEU A 157 -32.25 -1.74 -11.91
CA LEU A 157 -32.61 -1.02 -13.14
C LEU A 157 -31.98 -1.60 -14.41
N ASP A 158 -30.71 -2.01 -14.36
CA ASP A 158 -30.03 -2.59 -15.53
C ASP A 158 -30.50 -4.04 -15.78
N SER A 159 -30.75 -4.80 -14.71
CA SER A 159 -31.37 -6.14 -14.82
C SER A 159 -32.80 -6.06 -15.34
N ASP A 160 -33.56 -5.06 -14.89
CA ASP A 160 -34.94 -4.83 -15.29
C ASP A 160 -35.02 -4.31 -16.72
N ARG A 161 -34.09 -3.43 -17.15
CA ARG A 161 -33.92 -3.06 -18.57
C ARG A 161 -33.57 -4.27 -19.43
N LYS A 162 -32.62 -5.11 -19.00
CA LYS A 162 -32.26 -6.33 -19.73
C LYS A 162 -33.43 -7.32 -19.84
N LYS A 163 -34.28 -7.41 -18.80
CA LYS A 163 -35.52 -8.20 -18.82
C LYS A 163 -36.59 -7.56 -19.70
N ALA A 164 -36.68 -6.23 -19.75
CA ALA A 164 -37.59 -5.51 -20.64
C ALA A 164 -37.20 -5.73 -22.11
N ASP A 165 -35.91 -5.63 -22.43
CA ASP A 165 -35.31 -5.92 -23.74
C ASP A 165 -35.10 -7.42 -24.01
N SER A 166 -36.09 -8.23 -23.66
CA SER A 166 -36.06 -9.65 -23.99
C SER A 166 -36.61 -9.89 -25.40
N ALA A 167 -35.88 -10.62 -26.23
CA ALA A 167 -36.30 -10.95 -27.60
C ALA A 167 -37.71 -11.54 -27.66
N TRP A 168 -38.07 -12.40 -26.70
CA TRP A 168 -39.39 -13.03 -26.63
C TRP A 168 -40.53 -11.99 -26.48
N ARG A 169 -40.31 -10.91 -25.71
CA ARG A 169 -41.31 -9.83 -25.54
C ARG A 169 -41.54 -9.08 -26.85
N TYR A 170 -40.48 -8.84 -27.61
CA TYR A 170 -40.57 -8.22 -28.93
C TYR A 170 -41.32 -9.12 -29.91
N THR A 171 -41.00 -10.42 -29.96
CA THR A 171 -41.71 -11.38 -30.82
C THR A 171 -43.21 -11.41 -30.52
N LEU A 172 -43.57 -11.53 -29.23
CA LEU A 172 -44.96 -11.54 -28.80
C LEU A 172 -45.68 -10.23 -29.13
N TYR A 173 -45.03 -9.08 -28.94
CA TYR A 173 -45.60 -7.77 -29.26
C TYR A 173 -45.96 -7.64 -30.75
N PHE A 174 -45.02 -8.00 -31.63
CA PHE A 174 -45.26 -7.93 -33.08
C PHE A 174 -46.30 -8.96 -33.55
N GLU A 175 -46.34 -10.15 -32.95
CA GLU A 175 -47.37 -11.16 -33.23
C GLU A 175 -48.78 -10.65 -32.85
N LEU A 176 -48.92 -10.02 -31.68
CA LEU A 176 -50.19 -9.43 -31.23
C LEU A 176 -50.64 -8.26 -32.11
N ILE A 177 -49.71 -7.43 -32.57
CA ILE A 177 -50.01 -6.34 -33.51
C ILE A 177 -50.44 -6.90 -34.86
N GLY A 178 -49.76 -7.92 -35.37
CA GLY A 178 -50.13 -8.59 -36.63
C GLY A 178 -51.58 -9.08 -36.60
N ARG A 179 -51.96 -9.77 -35.52
CA ARG A 179 -53.34 -10.27 -35.31
C ARG A 179 -54.42 -9.20 -35.21
N LYS A 180 -54.06 -7.95 -34.91
CA LYS A 180 -55.03 -6.85 -34.75
C LYS A 180 -55.23 -6.04 -36.04
N ILE A 181 -54.26 -6.11 -36.94
CA ILE A 181 -54.28 -5.38 -38.22
C ILE A 181 -54.97 -6.21 -39.31
N GLU A 182 -54.93 -7.53 -39.21
CA GLU A 182 -55.78 -8.47 -39.98
C GLU A 182 -57.23 -8.49 -39.47
#